data_AF-A0A531KJX9-F1
#
_entry.id   AF-A0A531KJX9-F1
#
_cell.length_a   1.000
_cell.length_b   1.000
_cell.length_c   1.000
_cell.angle_alpha   90.00
_cell.angle_beta   90.00
_cell.angle_gamma   90.00
#
_symmetry.space_group_name_H-M   'P 1'
#
loop_
_entity.id
_entity.type
_entity.pdbx_description
1 polymer ?
#
loop_
_entity_poly.entity_id
_entity_poly.type
_entity_poly.pdbx_seq_one_letter_code
_entity_poly.pdbx_strand_id
1 'polypeptide(L)' 'AQDTGSAITGPARGDLFTGTGDAAGEIAGVVRNPADFYALIPRRLVPGAAR' A
#
# COMPACT_ATOMS: atom_id res chain seq x y z
N ALA A 1 -0.40 1.61 6.66
CA ALA A 1 -0.03 2.54 5.58
C ALA A 1 0.56 3.79 6.21
N GLN A 2 1.61 4.37 5.61
CA GLN A 2 2.35 5.51 6.17
C GLN A 2 2.25 6.79 5.33
N ASP A 3 1.69 6.71 4.12
CA ASP A 3 1.51 7.83 3.21
C ASP A 3 0.17 7.71 2.44
N THR A 4 -0.27 8.79 1.83
CA THR A 4 -1.49 8.89 1.02
C THR A 4 -1.23 9.69 -0.26
N GLY A 5 -2.12 9.60 -1.25
CA GLY A 5 -1.99 10.37 -2.49
C GLY A 5 -3.32 10.55 -3.19
N SER A 6 -3.53 11.69 -3.85
CA SER A 6 -4.81 12.01 -4.50
C SER A 6 -5.19 11.03 -5.62
N ALA A 7 -4.20 10.40 -6.26
CA ALA A 7 -4.41 9.37 -7.28
C ALA A 7 -4.60 7.94 -6.71
N ILE A 8 -4.40 7.75 -5.40
CA ILE A 8 -4.52 6.46 -4.73
C ILE A 8 -5.93 6.33 -4.17
N THR A 9 -6.84 5.89 -5.04
CA THR A 9 -8.27 5.76 -4.75
C THR A 9 -8.72 4.30 -4.73
N GLY A 10 -9.69 3.99 -3.88
CA GLY A 10 -10.23 2.64 -3.70
C GLY A 10 -9.54 1.83 -2.59
N PRO A 11 -10.16 0.72 -2.14
CA PRO A 11 -9.73 -0.02 -0.94
C PRO A 11 -8.46 -0.88 -1.13
N ALA A 12 -8.11 -1.24 -2.38
CA ALA A 12 -6.98 -2.11 -2.72
C ALA A 12 -6.11 -1.47 -3.81
N ARG A 13 -5.77 -0.19 -3.60
CA ARG A 13 -4.85 0.59 -4.44
C ARG A 13 -3.75 1.15 -3.55
N GLY A 14 -2.52 1.08 -4.02
CA GLY A 14 -1.37 1.60 -3.31
C GLY A 14 -0.33 2.14 -4.27
N ASP A 15 0.57 2.95 -3.71
CA ASP A 15 1.80 3.41 -4.35
C ASP A 15 3.01 2.78 -3.64
N LEU A 16 4.06 2.50 -4.40
CA LEU A 16 5.30 1.92 -3.86
C LEU A 16 6.40 2.98 -3.87
N PHE A 17 6.80 3.43 -2.69
CA PHE A 17 7.99 4.26 -2.54
C PHE A 17 9.25 3.41 -2.74
N THR A 18 9.98 3.64 -3.83
CA THR A 18 11.17 2.88 -4.22
C THR A 18 12.49 3.51 -3.73
N GLY A 19 12.45 4.69 -3.11
CA GLY A 19 13.63 5.44 -2.67
C GLY A 19 13.68 6.85 -3.26
N THR A 20 14.89 7.43 -3.30
CA THR A 20 15.13 8.78 -3.84
C THR A 20 16.21 8.76 -4.93
N GLY A 21 16.21 9.79 -5.79
CA GLY A 21 17.15 9.93 -6.90
C GLY A 21 16.68 9.25 -8.19
N ASP A 22 17.42 9.48 -9.29
CA ASP A 22 17.00 9.12 -10.64
C ASP A 22 16.75 7.62 -10.81
N ALA A 23 17.64 6.79 -10.25
CA ALA A 23 17.49 5.34 -10.30
C ALA A 23 16.20 4.83 -9.62
N ALA A 24 15.78 5.46 -8.53
CA ALA A 24 14.51 5.11 -7.87
C ALA A 24 13.31 5.52 -8.75
N GLY A 25 13.42 6.64 -9.45
CA GLY A 25 12.42 7.12 -10.41
C GLY A 25 12.26 6.19 -11.61
N GLU A 26 13.36 5.66 -12.16
CA GLU A 26 13.32 4.66 -13.24
C GLU A 26 12.56 3.39 -12.83
N ILE A 27 12.81 2.90 -11.61
CA ILE A 27 12.09 1.74 -11.06
C ILE A 27 10.61 2.08 -10.84
N ALA A 28 10.30 3.21 -10.19
CA ALA A 28 8.93 3.61 -9.90
C ALA A 28 8.08 3.80 -11.17
N GLY A 29 8.67 4.38 -12.21
CA GLY A 29 7.98 4.72 -13.46
C GLY A 29 7.39 3.52 -14.22
N VAL A 30 7.90 2.31 -13.97
CA VAL A 30 7.42 1.08 -14.60
C VAL A 30 6.47 0.25 -13.72
N VAL A 31 6.29 0.62 -12.44
CA VAL A 31 5.41 -0.13 -11.52
C VAL A 31 3.94 0.10 -11.89
N ARG A 32 3.31 -0.93 -12.47
CA ARG A 32 1.89 -0.91 -12.84
C ARG A 32 1.31 -2.33 -12.94
N ASN A 33 1.36 -3.06 -11.84
CA ASN A 33 1.00 -4.47 -11.79
C ASN A 33 -0.28 -4.70 -10.97
N PRO A 34 -1.06 -5.75 -11.29
CA PRO A 34 -2.07 -6.25 -10.36
C PRO A 34 -1.42 -6.77 -9.08
N ALA A 35 -2.11 -6.63 -7.95
CA ALA A 35 -1.64 -7.09 -6.65
C ALA A 35 -2.80 -7.43 -5.73
N ASP A 36 -2.60 -8.43 -4.87
CA ASP A 36 -3.52 -8.76 -3.77
C ASP A 36 -3.13 -7.98 -2.51
N PHE A 37 -4.12 -7.38 -1.85
CA PHE A 37 -3.91 -6.57 -0.65
C PHE A 37 -4.40 -7.31 0.58
N TYR A 38 -3.50 -7.52 1.54
CA TYR A 38 -3.82 -8.09 2.85
C TYR A 38 -3.50 -7.08 3.95
N ALA A 39 -4.55 -6.53 4.57
CA ALA A 39 -4.39 -5.62 5.70
C ALA A 39 -4.27 -6.41 7.00
N LEU A 40 -3.11 -6.32 7.66
CA LEU A 40 -2.94 -6.86 9.00
C LEU A 40 -3.46 -5.86 10.03
N ILE A 41 -4.46 -6.26 10.80
CA ILE A 41 -5.01 -5.46 11.89
C ILE A 41 -4.67 -6.07 13.25
N PRO A 42 -4.44 -5.26 14.30
CA PRO A 42 -4.35 -5.77 15.67
C PRO A 42 -5.54 -6.66 16.02
N ARG A 43 -5.29 -7.81 16.67
CA ARG A 43 -6.33 -8.80 17.01
C ARG A 43 -7.52 -8.21 17.77
N ARG A 44 -7.28 -7.22 18.66
CA ARG A 44 -8.34 -6.53 19.42
C ARG A 44 -9.35 -5.77 18.54
N LEU A 45 -8.98 -5.47 17.30
CA LEU A 45 -9.83 -4.79 16.32
C LEU A 45 -10.60 -5.77 15.44
N VAL A 46 -10.33 -7.07 15.55
CA VAL A 46 -11.09 -8.10 14.84
C VAL A 46 -12.45 -8.24 15.56
N PRO A 47 -13.58 -7.96 14.89
CA PRO A 47 -14.89 -8.13 15.49
C PRO A 47 -15.09 -9.57 15.97
N GLY A 48 -15.49 -9.74 17.24
CA GLY A 48 -15.75 -11.06 17.83
C GLY A 48 -14.51 -11.86 18.27
N ALA A 49 -13.29 -11.34 18.11
CA ALA A 49 -12.07 -12.01 18.59
C ALA A 49 -11.84 -11.85 20.12
N ALA A 50 -12.61 -11.00 20.77
CA ALA A 50 -12.71 -10.93 22.23
C ALA A 50 -13.80 -11.90 22.70
N ARG A 51 -13.49 -13.20 22.67
CA ARG A 51 -14.13 -14.22 23.50
C ARG A 51 -13.04 -15.11 24.07
#